data_AF-A0A0G1AA95-F1
#
_entry.id   AF-A0A0G1AA95-F1
#
_cell.length_a   1.000
_cell.length_b   1.000
_cell.length_c   1.000
_cell.angle_alpha   90.00
_cell.angle_beta   90.00
_cell.angle_gamma   90.00
#
_symmetry.space_group_name_H-M   'P 1'
#
loop_
_entity.id
_entity.type
_entity.pdbx_description
1 polymer ?
#
loop_
_entity_poly.entity_id
_entity_poly.type
_entity_poly.pdbx_seq_one_letter_code
_entity_poly.pdbx_strand_id
1 'polypeptide(L)'
;MKHQEKKTYLTKTKDIVLAHLHAYKQVVLTLIVLLVVADVLFLKESSDIRIFGILGIYIWGILMYKLHSNYTFFMGLLSLFLMYILFLITGTSPSTEKAAVWLFFFLGIGMIQRLKE
;
A
#
# COMPACT_ATOMS: atom_id res chain seq x y z
N MET A 1 6.72 -32.51 -30.77
CA MET A 1 6.54 -32.83 -29.33
C MET A 1 7.22 -31.84 -28.37
N LYS A 2 8.53 -31.54 -28.48
CA LYS A 2 9.25 -30.59 -27.58
C LYS A 2 8.62 -29.19 -27.41
N HIS A 3 7.86 -28.70 -28.40
CA HIS A 3 7.25 -27.36 -28.33
C HIS A 3 5.97 -27.29 -27.50
N GLN A 4 5.25 -28.41 -27.34
CA GLN A 4 4.05 -28.46 -26.51
C GLN A 4 4.39 -28.61 -25.03
N GLU A 5 5.41 -29.41 -24.69
CA GLU A 5 5.90 -29.52 -23.32
C GLU A 5 6.35 -28.16 -22.76
N LYS A 6 7.11 -27.38 -23.55
CA LYS A 6 7.60 -26.06 -23.12
C LYS A 6 6.47 -25.07 -22.79
N LYS A 7 5.33 -25.13 -23.51
CA LYS A 7 4.16 -24.29 -23.23
C LYS A 7 3.47 -24.71 -21.92
N THR A 8 3.35 -26.00 -21.66
CA THR A 8 2.74 -26.55 -20.44
C THR A 8 3.55 -26.21 -19.18
N TYR A 9 4.89 -26.22 -19.27
CA TYR A 9 5.74 -25.80 -18.15
C TYR A 9 5.61 -24.30 -17.86
N LEU A 10 5.51 -23.46 -18.90
CA LEU A 10 5.37 -22.01 -18.80
C LEU A 10 4.01 -21.57 -18.22
N THR A 11 2.91 -22.24 -18.56
CA THR A 11 1.61 -21.99 -17.93
C THR A 11 1.63 -22.39 -16.47
N LYS A 12 2.15 -23.58 -16.15
CA LYS A 12 2.22 -24.07 -14.77
C LYS A 12 3.06 -23.17 -13.85
N THR A 13 4.17 -22.60 -14.34
CA THR A 13 4.97 -21.64 -13.56
C THR A 13 4.26 -20.30 -13.38
N LYS A 14 3.58 -19.78 -14.41
CA LYS A 14 2.77 -18.56 -14.29
C LYS A 14 1.65 -18.73 -13.27
N ASP A 15 0.99 -19.88 -13.26
CA ASP A 15 -0.11 -20.18 -12.32
C ASP A 15 0.39 -20.28 -10.87
N ILE A 16 1.56 -20.88 -10.64
CA ILE A 16 2.19 -20.95 -9.31
C ILE A 16 2.59 -19.54 -8.83
N VAL A 17 3.17 -18.72 -9.71
CA VAL A 17 3.55 -17.33 -9.38
C VAL A 17 2.32 -16.46 -9.10
N LEU A 18 1.25 -16.60 -9.89
CA LEU A 18 -0.03 -15.93 -9.65
C LEU A 18 -0.69 -16.37 -8.34
N ALA A 19 -0.67 -17.67 -8.04
CA ALA A 19 -1.18 -18.20 -6.79
C ALA A 19 -0.37 -17.73 -5.58
N HIS A 20 0.97 -17.67 -5.70
CA HIS A 20 1.83 -17.07 -4.68
C HIS A 20 1.54 -15.57 -4.51
N LEU A 21 1.50 -14.79 -5.60
CA LEU A 21 1.16 -13.36 -5.53
C LEU A 21 -0.21 -13.14 -4.87
N HIS A 22 -1.16 -14.05 -5.08
CA HIS A 22 -2.48 -13.99 -4.45
C HIS A 22 -2.44 -14.26 -2.93
N ALA A 23 -1.55 -15.14 -2.48
CA ALA A 23 -1.33 -15.40 -1.05
C ALA A 23 -0.61 -14.23 -0.35
N TYR A 24 0.27 -13.50 -1.05
CA TYR A 24 1.06 -12.40 -0.49
C TYR A 24 0.43 -11.00 -0.65
N LYS A 25 -0.82 -10.89 -1.11
CA LYS A 25 -1.54 -9.61 -1.27
C LYS A 25 -1.48 -8.74 -0.01
N GLN A 26 -1.70 -9.36 1.15
CA GLN A 26 -1.66 -8.66 2.44
C GLN A 26 -0.25 -8.20 2.80
N VAL A 27 0.78 -8.98 2.47
CA VAL A 27 2.18 -8.64 2.76
C VAL A 27 2.62 -7.40 1.96
N VAL A 28 2.20 -7.29 0.70
CA VAL A 28 2.50 -6.11 -0.13
C VAL A 28 1.90 -4.84 0.49
N LEU A 29 0.64 -4.91 0.93
CA LEU A 29 -0.03 -3.78 1.55
C LEU A 29 0.64 -3.37 2.86
N THR A 30 0.95 -4.33 3.72
CA THR A 30 1.66 -4.10 4.98
C THR A 30 3.04 -3.48 4.74
N LEU A 31 3.77 -3.93 3.72
CA LEU A 31 5.09 -3.40 3.39
C LEU A 31 5.02 -1.95 2.90
N ILE A 32 3.98 -1.58 2.16
CA ILE A 32 3.72 -0.19 1.76
C ILE A 32 3.38 0.68 2.96
N VAL A 33 2.54 0.19 3.89
CA VAL A 33 2.23 0.91 5.13
C VAL A 33 3.47 1.14 5.98
N LEU A 34 4.35 0.13 6.10
CA LEU A 34 5.63 0.26 6.80
C LEU A 34 6.55 1.30 6.16
N LEU A 35 6.61 1.35 4.81
CA LEU A 35 7.34 2.37 4.08
C LEU A 35 6.84 3.78 4.40
N VAL A 36 5.52 3.96 4.48
CA VAL A 36 4.92 5.25 4.83
C VAL A 36 5.22 5.64 6.28
N VAL A 37 5.12 4.70 7.22
CA VAL A 37 5.50 4.93 8.62
C VAL A 37 6.97 5.31 8.73
N ALA A 38 7.84 4.63 7.98
CA ALA A 38 9.27 4.94 7.94
C ALA A 38 9.55 6.34 7.36
N ASP A 39 8.85 6.75 6.28
CA ASP A 39 8.99 8.11 5.73
C ASP A 39 8.58 9.20 6.74
N VAL A 40 7.49 8.97 7.49
CA VAL A 40 7.00 9.92 8.50
C VAL A 40 7.95 10.03 9.70
N LEU A 41 8.51 8.91 10.16
CA LEU A 41 9.35 8.86 11.37
C LEU A 41 10.81 9.26 11.13
N PHE A 42 11.41 8.83 10.02
CA PHE A 42 12.85 8.94 9.79
C PHE A 42 13.24 10.05 8.82
N LEU A 43 12.34 10.46 7.90
CA LEU A 43 12.64 11.46 6.89
C LEU A 43 11.94 12.77 7.22
N LYS A 44 12.68 13.69 7.88
CA LYS A 44 12.15 15.01 8.27
C LYS A 44 11.83 15.91 7.08
N GLU A 45 12.47 15.71 5.93
CA GLU A 45 12.24 16.52 4.74
C GLU A 45 10.99 16.08 3.98
N SER A 46 10.05 17.00 3.79
CA SER A 46 8.94 16.86 2.85
C SER A 46 9.45 16.93 1.41
N SER A 47 9.22 15.85 0.65
CA SER A 47 9.49 15.82 -0.78
C SER A 47 8.25 15.30 -1.49
N ASP A 48 7.65 16.17 -2.30
CA ASP A 48 6.42 15.85 -3.02
C ASP A 48 6.64 14.66 -3.97
N ILE A 49 7.82 14.57 -4.59
CA ILE A 49 8.20 13.46 -5.47
C ILE A 49 8.19 12.13 -4.72
N ARG A 50 8.68 12.08 -3.47
CA ARG A 50 8.61 10.86 -2.65
C ARG A 50 7.18 10.48 -2.32
N ILE A 51 6.37 11.46 -1.89
CA ILE A 51 4.98 11.23 -1.51
C ILE A 51 4.21 10.68 -2.72
N PHE A 52 4.31 11.33 -3.88
CA PHE A 52 3.69 10.87 -5.12
C PHE A 52 4.22 9.50 -5.58
N GLY A 53 5.52 9.23 -5.44
CA GLY A 53 6.11 7.95 -5.80
C GLY A 53 5.56 6.79 -4.96
N ILE A 54 5.56 6.94 -3.64
CA ILE A 54 5.03 5.93 -2.72
C ILE A 54 3.51 5.78 -2.89
N LEU A 55 2.79 6.88 -3.11
CA LEU A 55 1.35 6.87 -3.38
C LEU A 55 1.02 6.14 -4.69
N GLY A 56 1.82 6.37 -5.74
CA GLY A 56 1.69 5.65 -7.01
C GLY A 56 1.88 4.15 -6.85
N ILE A 57 2.90 3.73 -6.10
CA ILE A 57 3.13 2.31 -5.78
C ILE A 57 1.95 1.72 -4.99
N TYR A 58 1.40 2.49 -4.05
CA TYR A 58 0.22 2.07 -3.26
C TYR A 58 -1.02 1.86 -4.13
N ILE A 59 -1.38 2.84 -4.96
CA ILE A 59 -2.52 2.76 -5.88
C ILE A 59 -2.30 1.61 -6.87
N TRP A 60 -1.09 1.47 -7.42
CA TRP A 60 -0.75 0.39 -8.33
C TRP A 60 -0.88 -0.98 -7.66
N GLY A 61 -0.44 -1.11 -6.41
CA GLY A 61 -0.62 -2.32 -5.61
C GLY A 61 -2.09 -2.67 -5.43
N ILE A 62 -2.92 -1.69 -5.06
CA ILE A 62 -4.37 -1.87 -4.95
C ILE A 62 -4.98 -2.38 -6.26
N LEU A 63 -4.65 -1.74 -7.39
CA LEU A 63 -5.19 -2.05 -8.71
C LEU A 63 -4.75 -3.44 -9.20
N MET A 64 -3.45 -3.76 -9.10
CA MET A 64 -2.90 -5.03 -9.57
C MET A 64 -3.38 -6.22 -8.75
N TYR A 65 -3.44 -6.05 -7.42
CA TYR A 65 -3.76 -7.15 -6.53
C TYR A 65 -5.26 -7.32 -6.29
N LYS A 66 -6.12 -6.45 -6.84
CA LYS A 66 -7.57 -6.43 -6.58
C LYS A 66 -7.85 -6.64 -5.09
N LEU A 67 -7.15 -5.87 -4.26
CA LEU A 67 -7.25 -5.99 -2.83
C LEU A 67 -8.67 -5.61 -2.40
N HIS A 68 -9.29 -6.48 -1.61
CA HIS A 68 -10.66 -6.29 -1.13
C HIS A 68 -10.75 -4.96 -0.35
N SER A 69 -11.75 -4.13 -0.65
CA SER A 69 -11.81 -2.76 -0.12
C SER A 69 -11.79 -2.72 1.41
N ASN A 70 -12.47 -3.68 2.06
CA ASN A 70 -12.55 -3.76 3.52
C ASN A 70 -11.17 -3.84 4.19
N TYR A 71 -10.27 -4.70 3.70
CA TYR A 71 -8.92 -4.82 4.28
C TYR A 71 -8.06 -3.58 4.02
N THR A 72 -8.21 -3.00 2.84
CA THR A 72 -7.45 -1.83 2.44
C THR A 72 -7.88 -0.61 3.26
N PHE A 73 -9.18 -0.49 3.51
CA PHE A 73 -9.79 0.47 4.40
C PHE A 73 -9.33 0.28 5.85
N PHE A 74 -9.37 -0.94 6.40
CA PHE A 74 -8.90 -1.20 7.77
C PHE A 74 -7.40 -0.92 7.94
N MET A 75 -6.56 -1.26 6.97
CA MET A 75 -5.13 -0.92 7.00
C MET A 75 -4.90 0.59 6.92
N GLY A 76 -5.67 1.28 6.07
CA GLY A 76 -5.69 2.74 6.04
C GLY A 76 -6.07 3.31 7.41
N LEU A 77 -7.14 2.79 8.03
CA LEU A 77 -7.64 3.21 9.35
C LEU A 77 -6.63 2.94 10.48
N LEU A 78 -5.90 1.81 10.41
CA LEU A 78 -4.85 1.47 11.37
C LEU A 78 -3.65 2.41 11.23
N SER A 79 -3.22 2.70 10.00
CA SER A 79 -2.16 3.67 9.72
C SER A 79 -2.55 5.07 10.21
N LEU A 80 -3.80 5.46 9.97
CA LEU A 80 -4.49 6.64 10.50
C LEU A 80 -4.37 6.75 12.03
N PHE A 81 -4.74 5.69 12.73
CA PHE A 81 -4.71 5.64 14.18
C PHE A 81 -3.28 5.79 14.71
N LEU A 82 -2.32 5.06 14.14
CA LEU A 82 -0.91 5.16 14.50
C LEU A 82 -0.35 6.58 14.31
N MET A 83 -0.68 7.21 13.18
CA MET A 83 -0.26 8.58 12.88
C MET A 83 -0.90 9.61 13.83
N TYR A 84 -2.17 9.42 14.19
CA TYR A 84 -2.86 10.28 15.15
C TYR A 84 -2.25 10.18 16.56
N ILE A 85 -1.94 8.98 17.03
CA ILE A 85 -1.23 8.79 18.30
C ILE A 85 0.14 9.48 18.27
N LEU A 86 0.86 9.35 17.15
CA LEU A 86 2.14 10.03 16.97
C LEU A 86 2.01 11.56 17.07
N PHE A 87 0.97 12.13 16.44
CA PHE A 87 0.67 13.55 16.51
C PHE A 87 0.39 14.04 17.94
N LEU A 88 -0.39 13.28 18.72
CA LEU A 88 -0.67 13.64 20.12
C LEU A 88 0.60 13.68 20.99
N ILE A 89 1.59 12.83 20.68
CA ILE A 89 2.86 12.76 21.43
C ILE A 89 3.82 13.88 21.01
N THR A 90 3.94 14.17 19.71
CA THR A 90 4.97 15.06 19.16
C THR A 90 4.50 16.51 18.94
N GLY A 91 3.19 16.78 18.93
CA GLY A 91 2.64 18.10 18.63
C GLY A 91 2.90 18.51 17.17
N THR A 92 2.60 19.77 16.83
CA THR A 92 2.80 20.30 15.47
C THR A 92 4.28 20.33 15.09
N SER A 93 4.66 19.40 14.21
CA SER A 93 5.99 19.24 13.63
C SER A 93 5.90 18.86 12.14
N PRO A 94 6.99 19.02 11.35
CA PRO A 94 6.99 18.63 9.93
C PRO A 94 6.60 17.16 9.69
N SER A 95 6.97 16.27 10.63
CA SER A 95 6.57 14.85 10.58
C SER A 95 5.06 14.68 10.73
N THR A 96 4.41 15.50 11.55
CA THR A 96 2.96 15.41 11.75
C THR A 96 2.15 16.02 10.62
N GLU A 97 2.67 17.06 9.94
CA GLU A 97 2.05 17.58 8.73
C GLU A 97 2.09 16.54 7.60
N LYS A 98 3.24 15.88 7.42
CA LYS A 98 3.35 14.72 6.52
C LYS A 98 2.38 13.60 6.87
N ALA A 99 2.27 13.28 8.16
CA ALA A 99 1.34 12.25 8.63
C ALA A 99 -0.11 12.60 8.26
N ALA A 100 -0.51 13.86 8.40
CA ALA A 100 -1.83 14.34 7.98
C ALA A 100 -2.05 14.25 6.46
N VAL A 101 -1.02 14.51 5.65
CA VAL A 101 -1.09 14.33 4.18
C VAL A 101 -1.29 12.86 3.81
N TRP A 102 -0.50 11.96 4.42
CA TRP A 102 -0.64 10.52 4.22
C TRP A 102 -2.01 10.00 4.65
N LEU A 103 -2.50 10.50 5.78
CA LEU A 103 -3.82 10.23 6.32
C LEU A 103 -4.92 10.61 5.32
N PHE A 104 -4.85 11.82 4.75
CA PHE A 104 -5.83 12.29 3.76
C PHE A 104 -5.84 11.42 2.51
N PHE A 105 -4.67 11.03 2.02
CA PHE A 105 -4.55 10.18 0.84
C PHE A 105 -5.05 8.75 1.08
N PHE A 106 -4.69 8.12 2.19
CA PHE A 106 -5.16 6.77 2.50
C PHE A 106 -6.68 6.72 2.68
N LEU A 107 -7.24 7.72 3.35
CA LEU A 107 -8.69 7.81 3.57
C LEU A 107 -9.42 8.04 2.24
N GLY A 108 -8.92 8.95 1.39
CA GLY A 108 -9.47 9.19 0.06
C GLY A 108 -9.45 7.95 -0.84
N ILE A 109 -8.33 7.22 -0.88
CA ILE A 109 -8.21 6.00 -1.67
C ILE A 109 -9.13 4.90 -1.14
N GLY A 110 -9.18 4.71 0.18
CA GLY A 110 -10.07 3.74 0.81
C GLY A 110 -11.56 4.04 0.55
N MET A 111 -11.96 5.32 0.58
CA MET A 111 -13.31 5.75 0.21
C MET A 111 -13.61 5.49 -1.27
N ILE A 112 -12.71 5.85 -2.18
CA ILE A 112 -12.89 5.61 -3.62
C ILE A 112 -13.00 4.11 -3.92
N GLN A 113 -12.17 3.27 -3.28
CA GLN A 113 -12.29 1.82 -3.43
C GLN A 113 -13.65 1.31 -2.95
N ARG A 114 -14.13 1.78 -1.80
CA ARG A 114 -15.40 1.33 -1.23
C ARG A 114 -16.61 1.81 -2.02
N LEU A 115 -16.52 2.93 -2.74
CA LEU A 115 -17.55 3.40 -3.67
C LEU A 115 -17.58 2.62 -4.98
N LYS A 116 -16.49 1.92 -5.33
CA LYS A 116 -16.34 1.16 -6.59
C LYS A 116 -16.75 -0.30 -6.48
N GLU A 117 -16.76 -0.86 -5.27
CA GLU A 117 -17.34 -2.16 -4.94
C GLU A 117 -18.86 -2.04 -4.77
#